data_AF-A0A7K4IFP3-F1
#
_entry.id   AF-A0A7K4IFP3-F1
#
_cell.length_a   1.000
_cell.length_b   1.000
_cell.length_c   1.000
_cell.angle_alpha   90.00
_cell.angle_beta   90.00
_cell.angle_gamma   90.00
#
_symmetry.space_group_name_H-M   'P 1'
#
loop_
_entity.id
_entity.type
_entity.pdbx_description
1 polymer ?
#
loop_
_entity_poly.entity_id
_entity_poly.type
_entity_poly.pdbx_seq_one_letter_code
_entity_poly.pdbx_strand_id
1 'polypeptide(L)'
;MKQGRLTDVVRCSDDETPHADACKDASVISSTRMIEIDEKRIENDPLWPILVETAKRSPLYPGLSAYTSGEILPHSPDITPRELAGRLSISIGEALVILSDLKKSSH
;
A
#
# COMPACT_ATOMS: atom_id res chain seq x y z
N MET A 1 32.13 2.84 -35.61
CA MET A 1 31.32 3.37 -34.49
C MET A 1 30.81 2.19 -33.69
N LYS A 2 31.22 2.02 -32.43
CA LYS A 2 30.73 0.95 -31.55
C LYS A 2 29.77 1.60 -30.56
N GLN A 3 28.50 1.22 -30.59
CA GLN A 3 27.52 1.70 -29.62
C GLN A 3 27.70 0.92 -28.32
N GLY A 4 27.93 1.61 -27.21
CA GLY A 4 27.98 1.02 -25.86
C GLY A 4 26.61 0.50 -25.45
N ARG A 5 26.58 -0.54 -24.61
CA ARG A 5 25.36 -1.22 -24.19
C ARG A 5 24.76 -0.48 -22.98
N LEU A 6 23.47 -0.19 -23.03
CA LEU A 6 22.72 0.58 -22.01
C LEU A 6 22.76 -0.02 -20.59
N THR A 7 23.20 -1.27 -20.44
CA THR A 7 23.31 -1.97 -19.15
C THR A 7 24.67 -1.88 -18.49
N ASP A 8 25.60 -1.07 -19.02
CA ASP A 8 26.85 -0.75 -18.33
C ASP A 8 26.54 0.17 -17.14
N VAL A 9 25.98 -0.44 -16.09
CA VAL A 9 25.88 0.16 -14.78
C VAL A 9 27.31 0.34 -14.30
N VAL A 10 27.76 1.58 -14.27
CA VAL A 10 29.00 1.99 -13.61
C VAL A 10 28.93 1.50 -12.16
N ARG A 11 29.62 0.39 -11.87
CA ARG A 11 29.95 0.01 -10.50
C ARG A 11 31.11 0.91 -10.09
N CYS A 12 30.83 1.91 -9.27
CA CYS A 12 31.90 2.59 -8.53
C CYS A 12 32.58 1.54 -7.66
N SER A 13 33.85 1.29 -7.93
CA SER A 13 34.73 0.58 -7.01
C SER A 13 35.03 1.52 -5.84
N ASP A 14 34.81 1.04 -4.63
CA ASP A 14 35.19 1.72 -3.40
C ASP A 14 36.73 1.71 -3.26
N ASP A 15 37.35 2.88 -3.34
CA ASP A 15 38.71 3.12 -2.85
C ASP A 15 38.67 4.42 -2.02
N GLU A 16 39.10 4.33 -0.76
CA GLU A 16 38.91 5.33 0.31
C GLU A 16 39.61 6.67 0.05
N THR A 17 38.93 7.80 0.33
CA THR A 17 39.26 8.78 1.41
C THR A 17 38.37 10.04 1.35
N PRO A 18 38.25 10.82 2.46
CA PRO A 18 36.99 11.47 2.83
C PRO A 18 36.91 12.93 2.41
N HIS A 19 35.89 13.28 1.64
CA HIS A 19 35.38 14.65 1.56
C HIS A 19 33.94 14.67 2.05
N ALA A 20 33.75 15.31 3.20
CA ALA A 20 32.46 15.69 3.71
C ALA A 20 31.80 16.60 2.67
N ASP A 21 30.69 16.15 2.08
CA ASP A 21 29.54 16.99 1.76
C ASP A 21 28.34 16.13 1.32
N ALA A 22 27.32 16.17 2.16
CA ALA A 22 25.90 15.85 1.96
C ALA A 22 25.47 15.16 0.65
N CYS A 23 25.52 13.82 0.62
CA CYS A 23 24.51 13.02 -0.07
C CYS A 23 23.78 12.16 0.96
N LYS A 24 22.81 12.75 1.66
CA LYS A 24 21.85 11.97 2.46
C LYS A 24 20.82 11.36 1.52
N ASP A 25 20.84 10.03 1.50
CA ASP A 25 19.77 9.13 1.08
C ASP A 25 19.26 9.31 -0.36
N ALA A 26 20.16 9.05 -1.31
CA ALA A 26 19.73 8.28 -2.49
C ALA A 26 19.48 6.84 -2.02
N SER A 27 18.39 6.65 -1.25
CA SER A 27 18.00 5.33 -0.79
C SER A 27 17.88 4.46 -2.03
N VAL A 28 18.61 3.34 -2.02
CA VAL A 28 18.51 2.26 -2.98
C VAL A 28 17.02 1.98 -3.17
N ILE A 29 16.43 2.49 -4.25
CA ILE A 29 15.10 2.10 -4.71
C ILE A 29 15.31 0.70 -5.28
N SER A 30 15.46 -0.27 -4.38
CA SER A 30 15.35 -1.67 -4.70
C SER A 30 13.94 -1.80 -5.26
N SER A 31 13.88 -1.95 -6.58
CA SER A 31 12.68 -1.93 -7.44
C SER A 31 11.63 -2.99 -7.05
N THR A 32 11.80 -3.67 -5.92
CA THR A 32 11.01 -4.80 -5.45
C THR A 32 10.75 -4.74 -3.94
N ARG A 33 10.72 -3.55 -3.31
CA ARG A 33 10.22 -3.49 -1.92
C ARG A 33 8.72 -3.75 -1.94
N MET A 34 8.28 -4.81 -1.27
CA MET A 34 6.87 -4.99 -0.92
C MET A 34 6.46 -3.79 -0.08
N ILE A 35 5.41 -3.09 -0.51
CA ILE A 35 4.93 -1.88 0.15
C ILE A 35 4.25 -2.29 1.46
N GLU A 36 4.79 -1.84 2.58
CA GLU A 36 4.09 -1.87 3.87
C GLU A 36 3.01 -0.78 3.87
N ILE A 37 1.75 -1.20 4.00
CA ILE A 37 0.58 -0.34 3.90
C ILE A 37 0.22 0.13 5.32
N ASP A 38 0.45 1.42 5.59
CA ASP A 38 -0.02 2.08 6.81
C ASP A 38 -1.40 2.72 6.55
N GLU A 39 -2.43 2.16 7.18
CA GLU A 39 -3.83 2.59 7.06
C GLU A 39 -3.99 4.09 7.34
N LYS A 40 -3.39 4.58 8.43
CA LYS A 40 -3.56 5.97 8.87
C LYS A 40 -2.90 6.93 7.89
N ARG A 41 -1.76 6.56 7.33
CA ARG A 41 -1.08 7.37 6.31
C ARG A 41 -1.93 7.52 5.06
N ILE A 42 -2.59 6.44 4.63
CA ILE A 42 -3.40 6.42 3.41
C ILE A 42 -4.71 7.18 3.60
N GLU A 43 -5.36 7.09 4.76
CA GLU A 43 -6.58 7.84 5.05
C GLU A 43 -6.37 9.37 5.03
N ASN A 44 -5.16 9.84 5.32
CA ASN A 44 -4.79 11.26 5.27
C ASN A 44 -4.31 11.72 3.88
N ASP A 45 -4.18 10.81 2.91
CA ASP A 45 -3.71 11.13 1.56
C ASP A 45 -4.82 11.82 0.74
N PRO A 46 -4.52 12.86 -0.06
CA PRO A 46 -5.51 13.53 -0.91
C PRO A 46 -6.20 12.60 -1.92
N LEU A 47 -5.65 11.43 -2.23
CA LEU A 47 -6.26 10.42 -3.09
C LEU A 47 -7.28 9.54 -2.36
N TRP A 48 -7.34 9.60 -1.03
CA TRP A 48 -8.28 8.80 -0.24
C TRP A 48 -9.74 8.96 -0.68
N PRO A 49 -10.29 10.18 -0.92
CA PRO A 49 -11.67 10.33 -1.37
C PRO A 49 -11.95 9.63 -2.71
N ILE A 50 -10.98 9.63 -3.62
CA ILE A 50 -11.10 8.97 -4.92
C ILE A 50 -11.13 7.45 -4.73
N LEU A 51 -10.30 6.91 -3.84
CA LEU A 51 -10.31 5.49 -3.49
C LEU A 51 -11.66 5.08 -2.89
N VAL A 52 -12.18 5.87 -1.94
CA VAL A 52 -13.48 5.63 -1.31
C VAL A 52 -14.60 5.64 -2.34
N GLU A 53 -14.62 6.65 -3.20
CA GLU A 53 -15.61 6.76 -4.27
C GLU A 53 -15.54 5.55 -5.21
N THR A 54 -14.34 5.17 -5.62
CA THR A 54 -14.11 4.05 -6.54
C THR A 54 -14.54 2.72 -5.93
N ALA A 55 -14.16 2.45 -4.68
CA ALA A 55 -14.55 1.24 -3.97
C ALA A 55 -16.08 1.16 -3.80
N LYS A 56 -16.73 2.26 -3.41
CA LYS A 56 -18.19 2.31 -3.21
C LYS A 56 -19.01 2.21 -4.48
N ARG A 57 -18.44 2.54 -5.64
CA ARG A 57 -19.08 2.33 -6.95
C ARG A 57 -19.19 0.84 -7.32
N SER A 58 -18.44 -0.05 -6.66
CA SER A 58 -18.55 -1.49 -6.87
C SER A 58 -19.93 -2.00 -6.43
N PRO A 59 -20.70 -2.69 -7.29
CA PRO A 59 -22.01 -3.24 -6.92
C PRO A 59 -21.95 -4.24 -5.75
N LEU A 60 -20.80 -4.87 -5.55
CA LEU A 60 -20.58 -5.83 -4.47
C LEU A 60 -20.28 -5.16 -3.13
N TYR A 61 -19.94 -3.88 -3.13
CA TYR A 61 -19.49 -3.16 -1.94
C TYR A 61 -20.46 -3.26 -0.75
N PRO A 62 -21.77 -3.02 -0.90
CA PRO A 62 -22.70 -3.10 0.23
C PRO A 62 -22.81 -4.51 0.83
N GLY A 63 -22.71 -5.54 -0.02
CA GLY A 63 -22.75 -6.94 0.43
C GLY A 63 -21.47 -7.33 1.16
N LEU A 64 -20.32 -6.92 0.64
CA LEU A 64 -19.02 -7.16 1.24
C LEU A 64 -18.88 -6.45 2.60
N SER A 65 -19.36 -5.21 2.73
CA SER A 65 -19.31 -4.47 3.98
C SER A 65 -20.22 -5.09 5.06
N ALA A 66 -21.45 -5.47 4.69
CA ALA A 66 -22.38 -6.14 5.60
C ALA A 66 -21.88 -7.52 6.03
N TYR A 67 -21.30 -8.30 5.10
CA TYR A 67 -20.68 -9.58 5.43
C TYR A 67 -19.47 -9.41 6.35
N THR A 68 -18.64 -8.40 6.10
CA THR A 68 -17.47 -8.13 6.93
C THR A 68 -17.87 -7.76 8.36
N SER A 69 -18.90 -6.92 8.54
CA SER A 69 -19.37 -6.54 9.88
C SER A 69 -20.12 -7.65 10.61
N GLY A 70 -20.92 -8.45 9.90
CA GLY A 70 -21.73 -9.51 10.50
C GLY A 70 -20.98 -10.82 10.76
N GLU A 71 -20.07 -11.20 9.86
CA GLU A 71 -19.45 -12.53 9.88
C GLU A 71 -17.94 -12.49 10.12
N ILE A 72 -17.21 -11.45 9.68
CA ILE A 72 -15.74 -11.45 9.80
C ILE A 72 -15.28 -10.82 11.12
N LEU A 73 -15.69 -9.57 11.38
CA LEU A 73 -15.24 -8.82 12.55
C LEU A 73 -15.57 -9.47 13.90
N PRO A 74 -16.72 -10.12 14.11
CA PRO A 74 -17.00 -10.81 15.38
C PRO A 74 -16.03 -11.95 15.68
N HIS A 75 -15.50 -12.59 14.64
CA HIS A 75 -14.56 -13.71 14.76
C HIS A 75 -13.09 -13.26 14.69
N SER A 76 -12.81 -12.10 14.09
CA SER A 76 -11.46 -11.59 13.86
C SER A 76 -11.46 -10.05 13.89
N PRO A 77 -11.52 -9.42 15.07
CA PRO A 77 -11.63 -7.97 15.19
C PRO A 77 -10.36 -7.23 14.75
N ASP A 78 -9.19 -7.86 14.86
CA ASP A 78 -7.89 -7.29 14.51
C ASP A 78 -7.43 -7.62 13.07
N ILE A 79 -8.38 -7.96 12.19
CA ILE A 79 -8.06 -8.34 10.81
C ILE A 79 -7.40 -7.20 10.04
N THR A 80 -6.29 -7.51 9.37
CA THR A 80 -5.58 -6.53 8.54
C THR A 80 -6.28 -6.35 7.17
N PRO A 81 -6.17 -5.17 6.52
CA PRO A 81 -6.73 -4.96 5.18
C PRO A 81 -6.21 -5.96 4.15
N ARG A 82 -4.95 -6.38 4.27
CA ARG A 82 -4.34 -7.38 3.39
C ARG A 82 -4.97 -8.76 3.58
N GLU A 83 -5.21 -9.15 4.82
CA GLU A 83 -5.85 -10.42 5.12
C GLU A 83 -7.31 -10.41 4.64
N LEU A 84 -8.05 -9.33 4.90
CA LEU A 84 -9.42 -9.16 4.43
C LEU A 84 -9.49 -9.23 2.89
N ALA A 85 -8.57 -8.57 2.20
CA ALA A 85 -8.49 -8.61 0.74
C ALA A 85 -8.30 -10.04 0.23
N GLY A 86 -7.42 -10.82 0.87
CA GLY A 86 -7.20 -12.23 0.54
C GLY A 86 -8.43 -13.10 0.82
N ARG A 87 -9.11 -12.90 1.96
CA ARG A 87 -10.31 -13.67 2.33
C ARG A 87 -11.49 -13.41 1.40
N LEU A 88 -11.70 -12.16 1.01
CA LEU A 88 -12.82 -11.75 0.16
C LEU A 88 -12.50 -11.77 -1.34
N SER A 89 -11.24 -12.06 -1.71
CA SER A 89 -10.75 -11.99 -3.09
C SER A 89 -11.02 -10.62 -3.75
N ILE A 90 -10.82 -9.55 -2.99
CA ILE A 90 -11.00 -8.15 -3.42
C ILE A 90 -9.66 -7.42 -3.46
N SER A 91 -9.66 -6.21 -4.03
CA SER A 91 -8.47 -5.37 -3.98
C SER A 91 -8.18 -4.90 -2.55
N ILE A 92 -6.90 -4.64 -2.24
CA ILE A 92 -6.52 -4.10 -0.93
C ILE A 92 -7.11 -2.71 -0.67
N GLY A 93 -7.34 -1.94 -1.74
CA GLY A 93 -8.02 -0.66 -1.67
C GLY A 93 -9.46 -0.79 -1.19
N GLU A 94 -10.22 -1.74 -1.73
CA GLU A 94 -11.59 -2.01 -1.26
C GLU A 94 -11.60 -2.46 0.19
N ALA A 95 -10.69 -3.35 0.58
CA ALA A 95 -10.56 -3.81 1.96
C ALA A 95 -10.26 -2.66 2.94
N LEU A 96 -9.38 -1.73 2.57
CA LEU A 96 -9.08 -0.52 3.36
C LEU A 96 -10.34 0.34 3.57
N VAL A 97 -11.09 0.60 2.50
CA VAL A 97 -12.29 1.43 2.57
C VAL A 97 -13.37 0.77 3.43
N ILE A 98 -13.57 -0.54 3.27
CA ILE A 98 -14.53 -1.31 4.10
C ILE A 98 -14.16 -1.19 5.58
N LEU A 99 -12.91 -1.45 5.95
CA LEU A 99 -12.48 -1.39 7.36
C LEU A 99 -12.59 0.04 7.92
N SER A 100 -12.24 1.07 7.15
CA SER A 100 -12.44 2.47 7.56
C SER A 100 -13.92 2.78 7.80
N ASP A 101 -14.80 2.38 6.88
CA ASP A 101 -16.25 2.63 6.99
C ASP A 101 -16.83 1.95 8.24
N LEU A 102 -16.42 0.71 8.53
CA LEU A 102 -16.89 -0.02 9.70
C LEU A 102 -16.40 0.62 11.00
N LYS A 103 -15.13 1.06 11.07
CA LYS A 103 -14.60 1.82 12.20
C LYS A 103 -15.38 3.11 12.47
N LYS A 104 -15.81 3.80 11.41
CA LYS A 104 -16.63 5.04 11.52
C LYS A 104 -18.07 4.76 11.93
N SER A 105 -18.63 3.62 11.53
CA SER A 105 -20.01 3.24 11.86
C SER A 105 -20.18 2.69 13.27
N SER A 106 -19.10 2.27 13.93
CA SER A 106 -19.10 1.73 15.29
C SER A 106 -18.90 2.81 16.38
N HIS A 107 -18.85 4.09 16.02
CA HIS A 107 -18.69 5.22 16.93
C HIS A 107 -19.94 6.12 16.92
#